data_AF-A0A2V1AVY9-F1
#
_entry.id   AF-A0A2V1AVY9-F1
#
_cell.length_a   1.000
_cell.length_b   1.000
_cell.length_c   1.000
_cell.angle_alpha   90.00
_cell.angle_beta   90.00
_cell.angle_gamma   90.00
#
_symmetry.space_group_name_H-M   'P 1'
#
loop_
_entity.id
_entity.type
_entity.pdbx_description
1 polymer ?
#
loop_
_entity_poly.entity_id
_entity_poly.type
_entity_poly.pdbx_seq_one_letter_code
_entity_poly.pdbx_strand_id
1 'polypeptide(L)'
;MLLPSLVACFALASAISLEPPSNGNTKSNTPQVNAITFENLGYTGYYYNVKELDDSDDCKCKLQKNFQVFEGTNTPLNEELSVHFRGPLKLHQFAFYSGDSFVKGSSSGTFERKAYYSASDNTGDNVTFLTNAGKSSKCLGKALTYASSNGTEEADSATLLEDDVLLHSDQEYSIFSSTKCEKSGTDKDCGVYRKGIPAYHGFGGTVKMFLFEFEMPTEPNKNNSNIFYDMPAIWLLNAKIPRTSQYSSNPNCSCWNSGCGEYDIFEVMNSTESNHLFSTIHDYQGTDNINLGMAAKGHFARDLDNKMVGGVVFDNEGNAVSFLSNSTSLDSEIGASTLNKWIDTNREVEDQLESVTLNTSQKKSEGIVPSTNFMAWLVSVFSVFMYL
;
A
#
# COMPACT_ATOMS: atom_id res chain seq x y z
N MET A 1 9.17 75.90 -4.66
CA MET A 1 8.75 75.36 -3.36
C MET A 1 8.84 73.85 -3.42
N LEU A 2 9.58 73.25 -2.48
CA LEU A 2 9.57 71.85 -2.07
C LEU A 2 9.88 70.76 -3.14
N LEU A 3 11.13 70.29 -3.12
CA LEU A 3 11.43 68.85 -3.12
C LEU A 3 11.01 68.27 -1.75
N PRO A 4 10.63 66.98 -1.62
CA PRO A 4 11.67 65.96 -1.47
C PRO A 4 11.41 64.55 -2.09
N SER A 5 12.53 63.94 -2.47
CA SER A 5 12.96 62.56 -2.19
C SER A 5 12.15 61.36 -2.71
N LEU A 6 12.66 60.74 -3.78
CA LEU A 6 12.60 59.29 -3.96
C LEU A 6 14.00 58.71 -3.68
N VAL A 7 14.13 58.01 -2.55
CA VAL A 7 15.33 57.23 -2.20
C VAL A 7 15.32 55.97 -3.07
N ALA A 8 16.31 55.84 -3.95
CA ALA A 8 16.60 54.59 -4.63
C ALA A 8 17.32 53.65 -3.65
N CYS A 9 16.59 52.69 -3.07
CA CYS A 9 17.17 51.59 -2.32
C CYS A 9 17.51 50.47 -3.30
N PHE A 10 18.78 50.34 -3.66
CA PHE A 10 19.30 49.13 -4.32
C PHE A 10 19.23 47.98 -3.32
N ALA A 11 18.23 47.11 -3.46
CA ALA A 11 18.28 45.78 -2.87
C ALA A 11 18.93 44.85 -3.90
N LEU A 12 20.11 44.32 -3.59
CA LEU A 12 20.66 43.16 -4.29
C LEU A 12 19.68 42.00 -4.07
N ALA A 13 18.93 41.66 -5.11
CA ALA A 13 18.30 40.35 -5.17
C ALA A 13 19.42 39.34 -5.50
N SER A 14 19.90 38.63 -4.48
CA SER A 14 20.61 37.38 -4.71
C SER A 14 19.66 36.45 -5.46
N ALA A 15 19.96 36.22 -6.74
CA ALA A 15 19.32 35.18 -7.52
C ALA A 15 19.71 33.83 -6.89
N ILE A 16 18.87 33.33 -5.98
CA ILE A 16 18.82 31.90 -5.70
C ILE A 16 18.25 31.30 -6.99
N SER A 17 19.12 30.66 -7.76
CA SER A 17 18.72 29.79 -8.86
C SER A 17 17.90 28.67 -8.25
N LEU A 18 16.57 28.81 -8.24
CA LEU A 18 15.67 27.68 -8.06
C LEU A 18 15.86 26.81 -9.30
N GLU A 19 16.61 25.71 -9.13
CA GLU A 19 16.60 24.64 -10.12
C GLU A 19 15.15 24.15 -10.26
N PRO A 20 14.63 24.02 -11.50
CA PRO A 20 13.34 23.40 -11.72
C PRO A 20 13.37 21.95 -11.20
N PRO A 21 12.25 21.40 -10.69
CA PRO A 21 12.19 20.00 -10.30
C PRO A 21 12.60 19.15 -11.51
N SER A 22 13.59 18.29 -11.31
CA SER A 22 14.11 17.44 -12.37
C SER A 22 12.97 16.63 -12.97
N ASN A 23 12.70 16.86 -14.26
CA ASN A 23 12.01 15.89 -15.09
C ASN A 23 12.77 14.56 -14.96
N GLY A 24 12.15 13.59 -14.28
CA GLY A 24 12.72 12.28 -13.99
C GLY A 24 13.00 11.52 -15.28
N ASN A 25 14.21 11.70 -15.80
CA ASN A 25 14.84 10.82 -16.78
C ASN A 25 16.31 10.60 -16.40
N THR A 26 16.57 10.56 -15.10
CA THR A 26 17.80 10.01 -14.53
C THR A 26 17.53 8.53 -14.30
N LYS A 27 18.19 7.65 -15.06
CA LYS A 27 18.32 6.24 -14.70
C LYS A 27 18.71 6.19 -13.22
N SER A 28 17.78 5.74 -12.38
CA SER A 28 18.01 5.74 -10.95
C SER A 28 19.07 4.70 -10.66
N ASN A 29 20.29 5.12 -10.32
CA ASN A 29 21.35 4.24 -9.83
C ASN A 29 21.01 3.80 -8.38
N THR A 30 19.78 3.32 -8.14
CA THR A 30 19.45 2.68 -6.86
C THR A 30 20.18 1.34 -6.80
N PRO A 31 20.85 0.99 -5.69
CA PRO A 31 21.50 -0.30 -5.57
C PRO A 31 20.47 -1.43 -5.58
N GLN A 32 20.80 -2.51 -6.31
CA GLN A 32 20.09 -3.78 -6.15
C GLN A 32 20.41 -4.36 -4.76
N VAL A 33 19.39 -4.79 -4.03
CA VAL A 33 19.46 -5.28 -2.65
C VAL A 33 18.67 -6.58 -2.47
N ASN A 34 18.85 -7.22 -1.30
CA ASN A 34 18.06 -8.36 -0.83
C ASN A 34 17.23 -8.02 0.41
N ALA A 35 17.43 -6.84 1.00
CA ALA A 35 16.58 -6.28 2.05
C ALA A 35 16.44 -4.76 1.88
N ILE A 36 15.27 -4.24 2.22
CA ILE A 36 14.96 -2.82 2.32
C ILE A 36 14.28 -2.61 3.68
N THR A 37 14.82 -1.73 4.49
CA THR A 37 14.23 -1.37 5.79
C THR A 37 13.79 0.07 5.78
N PHE A 38 12.52 0.31 6.09
CA PHE A 38 12.06 1.61 6.54
C PHE A 38 12.13 1.66 8.05
N GLU A 39 12.95 2.57 8.59
CA GLU A 39 13.14 2.76 10.03
C GLU A 39 12.21 3.86 10.55
N ASN A 40 11.87 3.80 11.84
CA ASN A 40 10.98 4.76 12.51
C ASN A 40 9.58 4.85 11.88
N LEU A 41 9.04 3.75 11.36
CA LEU A 41 7.66 3.66 10.93
C LEU A 41 6.71 3.80 12.12
N GLY A 42 5.80 4.76 12.02
CA GLY A 42 4.85 5.11 13.05
C GLY A 42 4.89 6.59 13.39
N TYR A 43 3.75 7.25 13.30
CA TYR A 43 3.59 8.67 13.63
C TYR A 43 2.20 8.96 14.18
N THR A 44 2.03 10.09 14.86
CA THR A 44 0.69 10.52 15.29
C THR A 44 0.00 11.23 14.14
N GLY A 45 -1.10 10.64 13.67
CA GLY A 45 -1.84 11.12 12.53
C GLY A 45 -3.34 10.90 12.65
N TYR A 46 -4.05 11.16 11.56
CA TYR A 46 -5.47 10.88 11.48
C TYR A 46 -5.91 10.68 10.04
N TYR A 47 -7.01 9.96 9.86
CA TYR A 47 -7.71 9.82 8.58
C TYR A 47 -9.23 9.92 8.80
N TYR A 48 -10.00 10.04 7.72
CA TYR A 48 -11.45 10.09 7.80
C TYR A 48 -12.06 8.75 7.40
N ASN A 49 -12.89 8.18 8.27
CA ASN A 49 -13.68 7.00 7.91
C ASN A 49 -14.78 7.37 6.92
N VAL A 50 -15.15 6.44 6.04
CA VAL A 50 -16.33 6.58 5.19
C VAL A 50 -17.59 6.52 6.05
N LYS A 51 -18.54 7.43 5.80
CA LYS A 51 -19.83 7.51 6.49
C LYS A 51 -20.97 6.90 5.68
N GLU A 52 -20.97 7.14 4.38
CA GLU A 52 -22.06 6.78 3.48
C GLU A 52 -21.49 6.39 2.13
N LEU A 53 -21.98 5.30 1.56
CA LEU A 53 -21.72 4.84 0.21
C LEU A 53 -23.05 4.54 -0.49
N ASP A 54 -23.22 5.09 -1.67
CA ASP A 54 -24.34 4.85 -2.58
C ASP A 54 -23.75 4.47 -3.94
N ASP A 55 -24.05 3.25 -4.38
CA ASP A 55 -23.57 2.65 -5.62
C ASP A 55 -24.63 2.70 -6.74
N SER A 56 -25.60 3.60 -6.64
CA SER A 56 -26.52 3.96 -7.73
C SER A 56 -25.83 4.73 -8.87
N ASP A 57 -26.55 5.01 -9.96
CA ASP A 57 -26.00 5.64 -11.17
C ASP A 57 -25.44 7.06 -10.95
N ASP A 58 -25.98 7.78 -9.95
CA ASP A 58 -25.54 9.11 -9.52
C ASP A 58 -24.45 9.06 -8.45
N CYS A 59 -24.12 7.85 -7.97
CA CYS A 59 -23.26 7.45 -6.86
C CYS A 59 -22.77 8.56 -5.90
N LYS A 60 -22.98 8.36 -4.60
CA LYS A 60 -22.63 9.33 -3.57
C LYS A 60 -21.75 8.68 -2.52
N CYS A 61 -20.73 9.39 -2.11
CA CYS A 61 -19.93 8.99 -0.96
C CYS A 61 -19.65 10.21 -0.08
N LYS A 62 -19.53 9.95 1.22
CA LYS A 62 -19.21 10.99 2.21
C LYS A 62 -18.28 10.41 3.26
N LEU A 63 -17.25 11.17 3.59
CA LEU A 63 -16.44 10.96 4.77
C LEU A 63 -17.19 11.39 6.04
N GLN A 64 -16.78 10.84 7.18
CA GLN A 64 -17.17 11.35 8.48
C GLN A 64 -16.59 12.76 8.69
N LYS A 65 -17.27 13.58 9.49
CA LYS A 65 -16.76 14.93 9.85
C LYS A 65 -15.69 14.89 10.94
N ASN A 66 -15.73 13.85 11.77
CA ASN A 66 -14.72 13.59 12.77
C ASN A 66 -13.69 12.64 12.13
N PHE A 67 -12.41 12.86 12.40
CA PHE A 67 -11.36 11.95 12.00
C PHE A 67 -11.13 10.87 13.03
N GLN A 68 -10.53 9.77 12.59
CA GLN A 68 -9.94 8.72 13.39
C GLN A 68 -8.48 9.08 13.64
N VAL A 69 -8.07 9.18 14.91
CA VAL A 69 -6.66 9.35 15.28
C VAL A 69 -5.99 7.98 15.36
N PHE A 70 -4.74 7.91 14.92
CA PHE A 70 -3.84 6.80 15.18
C PHE A 70 -2.53 7.33 15.77
N GLU A 71 -1.88 6.50 16.57
CA GLU A 71 -0.61 6.81 17.22
C GLU A 71 0.12 5.52 17.60
N GLY A 72 1.45 5.57 17.64
CA GLY A 72 2.31 4.47 18.08
C GLY A 72 3.15 3.85 16.96
N THR A 73 3.83 2.75 17.30
CA THR A 73 4.69 2.02 16.38
C THR A 73 3.92 1.43 15.21
N ASN A 74 4.50 1.50 14.01
CA ASN A 74 3.96 0.98 12.76
C ASN A 74 2.63 1.61 12.31
N THR A 75 2.14 2.68 12.95
CA THR A 75 0.84 3.27 12.57
C THR A 75 0.94 4.13 11.31
N PRO A 76 -0.06 4.11 10.41
CA PRO A 76 -1.36 3.42 10.55
C PRO A 76 -1.33 1.95 10.10
N LEU A 77 -0.19 1.45 9.62
CA LEU A 77 -0.03 0.09 9.12
C LEU A 77 -0.13 -1.01 10.19
N ASN A 78 -0.21 -0.67 11.49
CA ASN A 78 -0.52 -1.62 12.57
C ASN A 78 -2.00 -2.05 12.58
N GLU A 79 -2.88 -1.30 11.92
CA GLU A 79 -4.28 -1.69 11.68
C GLU A 79 -4.41 -2.93 10.77
N GLU A 80 -5.64 -3.35 10.50
CA GLU A 80 -5.92 -4.46 9.59
C GLU A 80 -5.52 -4.13 8.15
N LEU A 81 -4.68 -4.97 7.56
CA LEU A 81 -4.25 -4.86 6.18
C LEU A 81 -4.84 -5.98 5.32
N SER A 82 -5.29 -5.63 4.12
CA SER A 82 -5.57 -6.58 3.04
C SER A 82 -4.34 -6.68 2.14
N VAL A 83 -4.09 -7.88 1.60
CA VAL A 83 -2.94 -8.13 0.70
C VAL A 83 -3.42 -8.10 -0.73
N HIS A 84 -2.72 -7.43 -1.63
CA HIS A 84 -3.10 -7.21 -3.02
C HIS A 84 -2.02 -7.69 -3.98
N PHE A 85 -2.45 -8.15 -5.14
CA PHE A 85 -1.59 -8.70 -6.18
C PHE A 85 -1.99 -8.11 -7.53
N ARG A 86 -0.98 -7.71 -8.32
CA ARG A 86 -1.14 -7.31 -9.72
C ARG A 86 -0.17 -8.10 -10.59
N GLY A 87 -0.64 -8.52 -11.76
CA GLY A 87 0.15 -9.30 -12.70
C GLY A 87 1.09 -8.47 -13.58
N PRO A 88 2.01 -9.11 -14.32
CA PRO A 88 2.16 -10.57 -14.47
C PRO A 88 2.76 -11.27 -13.24
N LEU A 89 1.98 -12.14 -12.59
CA LEU A 89 2.34 -12.75 -11.31
C LEU A 89 1.69 -14.13 -11.14
N LYS A 90 2.43 -15.08 -10.54
CA LYS A 90 1.88 -16.34 -10.02
C LYS A 90 2.14 -16.42 -8.52
N LEU A 91 1.12 -16.73 -7.74
CA LEU A 91 1.26 -16.96 -6.29
C LEU A 91 1.24 -18.45 -6.01
N HIS A 92 2.33 -18.97 -5.44
CA HIS A 92 2.44 -20.38 -5.05
C HIS A 92 2.01 -20.59 -3.60
N GLN A 93 2.51 -19.73 -2.70
CA GLN A 93 2.17 -19.80 -1.29
C GLN A 93 2.06 -18.41 -0.68
N PHE A 94 1.17 -18.28 0.30
CA PHE A 94 1.03 -17.10 1.14
C PHE A 94 0.94 -17.51 2.60
N ALA A 95 1.57 -16.74 3.49
CA ALA A 95 1.39 -16.90 4.93
C ALA A 95 1.37 -15.54 5.63
N PHE A 96 0.49 -15.41 6.61
CA PHE A 96 0.48 -14.30 7.55
C PHE A 96 0.86 -14.80 8.94
N TYR A 97 1.70 -14.05 9.64
CA TYR A 97 2.17 -14.34 10.98
C TYR A 97 1.94 -13.17 11.92
N SER A 98 1.68 -13.48 13.18
CA SER A 98 1.71 -12.53 14.28
C SER A 98 2.76 -12.97 15.30
N GLY A 99 3.45 -12.02 15.91
CA GLY A 99 4.35 -12.26 17.05
C GLY A 99 4.00 -11.34 18.22
N ASP A 100 4.39 -11.75 19.43
CA ASP A 100 4.26 -10.90 20.61
C ASP A 100 5.35 -9.83 20.66
N SER A 101 6.58 -10.21 20.27
CA SER A 101 7.71 -9.30 20.17
C SER A 101 8.76 -9.80 19.17
N PHE A 102 9.32 -8.86 18.42
CA PHE A 102 10.48 -9.02 17.56
C PHE A 102 11.14 -7.66 17.35
N VAL A 103 12.47 -7.66 17.31
CA VAL A 103 13.29 -6.51 16.89
C VAL A 103 14.32 -7.05 15.92
N LYS A 104 14.51 -6.40 14.77
CA LYS A 104 15.53 -6.77 13.79
C LYS A 104 16.90 -6.95 14.50
N GLY A 105 17.57 -8.09 14.24
CA GLY A 105 18.85 -8.45 14.87
C GLY A 105 18.73 -9.16 16.23
N SER A 106 17.56 -9.18 16.86
CA SER A 106 17.33 -9.90 18.13
C SER A 106 17.07 -11.39 17.93
N SER A 107 17.67 -12.25 18.76
CA SER A 107 17.43 -13.70 18.72
C SER A 107 16.16 -14.14 19.45
N SER A 108 15.47 -13.21 20.14
CA SER A 108 14.27 -13.47 20.94
C SER A 108 13.01 -13.14 20.17
N GLY A 109 11.98 -13.97 20.35
CA GLY A 109 10.68 -13.81 19.71
C GLY A 109 10.34 -14.98 18.79
N THR A 110 9.05 -15.17 18.62
CA THR A 110 8.47 -16.23 17.79
C THR A 110 7.27 -15.66 17.07
N PHE A 111 7.14 -16.03 15.79
CA PHE A 111 6.00 -15.72 14.95
C PHE A 111 5.19 -17.00 14.74
N GLU A 112 3.89 -16.93 15.04
CA GLU A 112 2.96 -18.02 14.78
C GLU A 112 2.19 -17.74 13.49
N ARG A 113 2.08 -18.75 12.62
CA ARG A 113 1.31 -18.64 11.38
C ARG A 113 -0.18 -18.56 11.71
N LYS A 114 -0.85 -17.50 11.25
CA LYS A 114 -2.27 -17.21 11.48
C LYS A 114 -3.13 -17.31 10.22
N ALA A 115 -2.51 -17.33 9.05
CA ALA A 115 -3.16 -17.68 7.79
C ALA A 115 -2.16 -18.34 6.86
N TYR A 116 -2.64 -19.24 6.00
CA TYR A 116 -1.82 -19.97 5.05
C TYR A 116 -2.60 -20.29 3.77
N TYR A 117 -1.90 -20.27 2.65
CA TYR A 117 -2.37 -20.75 1.36
C TYR A 117 -1.24 -21.49 0.66
N SER A 118 -1.57 -22.63 0.03
CA SER A 118 -0.69 -23.38 -0.86
C SER A 118 -1.49 -23.80 -2.09
N ALA A 119 -1.04 -23.31 -3.25
CA ALA A 119 -1.65 -23.60 -4.55
C ALA A 119 -1.52 -25.09 -4.92
N SER A 120 -0.31 -25.64 -4.78
CA SER A 120 -0.01 -27.03 -5.12
C SER A 120 -0.75 -28.04 -4.26
N ASP A 121 -0.95 -27.72 -2.97
CA ASP A 121 -1.71 -28.57 -2.06
C ASP A 121 -3.21 -28.27 -2.09
N ASN A 122 -3.61 -27.21 -2.81
CA ASN A 122 -4.97 -26.64 -2.82
C ASN A 122 -5.53 -26.49 -1.40
N THR A 123 -4.74 -25.90 -0.51
CA THR A 123 -5.10 -25.68 0.89
C THR A 123 -5.16 -24.19 1.20
N GLY A 124 -6.13 -23.81 2.04
CA GLY A 124 -6.29 -22.45 2.53
C GLY A 124 -6.79 -22.50 3.96
N ASP A 125 -6.07 -21.84 4.86
CA ASP A 125 -6.45 -21.63 6.26
C ASP A 125 -6.48 -20.13 6.54
N ASN A 126 -7.65 -19.65 7.00
CA ASN A 126 -7.91 -18.24 7.29
C ASN A 126 -7.56 -17.27 6.13
N VAL A 127 -7.86 -17.66 4.89
CA VAL A 127 -7.69 -16.85 3.68
C VAL A 127 -9.00 -16.74 2.91
N THR A 128 -9.23 -15.61 2.25
CA THR A 128 -10.35 -15.41 1.33
C THR A 128 -9.90 -14.54 0.17
N PHE A 129 -9.96 -15.10 -1.04
CA PHE A 129 -9.61 -14.43 -2.28
C PHE A 129 -10.79 -13.60 -2.79
N LEU A 130 -10.56 -12.30 -2.95
CA LEU A 130 -11.54 -11.35 -3.48
C LEU A 130 -10.94 -10.63 -4.68
N THR A 131 -11.76 -10.23 -5.64
CA THR A 131 -11.33 -9.45 -6.81
C THR A 131 -12.25 -8.26 -7.05
N ASN A 132 -11.73 -7.23 -7.73
CA ASN A 132 -12.48 -6.07 -8.18
C ASN A 132 -13.27 -6.38 -9.46
N ALA A 133 -13.98 -7.52 -9.51
CA ALA A 133 -14.84 -7.94 -10.63
C ALA A 133 -16.35 -7.74 -10.36
N GLY A 134 -16.70 -7.26 -9.17
CA GLY A 134 -18.10 -7.05 -8.78
C GLY A 134 -18.73 -5.82 -9.45
N LYS A 135 -19.94 -5.49 -9.00
CA LYS A 135 -20.75 -4.38 -9.54
C LYS A 135 -19.94 -3.09 -9.70
N SER A 136 -19.91 -2.57 -10.92
CA SER A 136 -19.27 -1.29 -11.25
C SER A 136 -20.13 -0.09 -10.84
N SER A 137 -19.48 0.97 -10.37
CA SER A 137 -20.09 2.27 -10.06
C SER A 137 -19.21 3.38 -10.64
N LYS A 138 -19.83 4.45 -11.15
CA LYS A 138 -19.10 5.56 -11.81
C LYS A 138 -18.09 6.27 -10.90
N CYS A 139 -18.35 6.36 -9.60
CA CYS A 139 -17.42 6.97 -8.65
C CYS A 139 -16.76 6.01 -7.68
N LEU A 140 -17.35 4.85 -7.39
CA LEU A 140 -16.76 3.87 -6.47
C LEU A 140 -15.90 2.81 -7.17
N GLY A 141 -15.79 2.88 -8.49
CA GLY A 141 -15.14 1.83 -9.27
C GLY A 141 -15.84 0.48 -9.16
N LYS A 142 -15.11 -0.59 -9.46
CA LYS A 142 -15.62 -1.97 -9.33
C LYS A 142 -15.63 -2.40 -7.86
N ALA A 143 -16.68 -3.10 -7.45
CA ALA A 143 -16.80 -3.66 -6.11
C ALA A 143 -15.93 -4.90 -5.95
N LEU A 144 -15.56 -5.19 -4.69
CA LEU A 144 -15.13 -6.54 -4.33
C LEU A 144 -16.25 -7.55 -4.57
N THR A 145 -15.86 -8.71 -5.09
CA THR A 145 -16.62 -9.95 -5.11
C THR A 145 -15.68 -11.12 -4.83
N TYR A 146 -16.19 -12.33 -4.65
CA TYR A 146 -15.31 -13.50 -4.51
C TYR A 146 -14.57 -13.73 -5.82
N ALA A 147 -13.27 -14.00 -5.73
CA ALA A 147 -12.50 -14.42 -6.89
C ALA A 147 -12.84 -15.87 -7.25
N SER A 148 -12.90 -16.16 -8.54
CA SER A 148 -12.90 -17.53 -9.06
C SER A 148 -11.52 -18.18 -8.88
N SER A 149 -11.39 -19.45 -9.25
CA SER A 149 -10.11 -20.16 -9.16
C SER A 149 -9.02 -19.58 -10.05
N ASN A 150 -9.35 -18.72 -11.03
CA ASN A 150 -8.36 -17.98 -11.82
C ASN A 150 -7.96 -16.62 -11.19
N GLY A 151 -8.55 -16.27 -10.05
CA GLY A 151 -8.26 -15.05 -9.29
C GLY A 151 -8.99 -13.79 -9.75
N THR A 152 -9.43 -13.70 -11.00
CA THR A 152 -9.83 -12.42 -11.62
C THR A 152 -11.30 -12.33 -12.00
N GLU A 153 -11.98 -13.46 -12.14
CA GLU A 153 -13.41 -13.51 -12.41
C GLU A 153 -14.22 -13.61 -11.13
N GLU A 154 -15.52 -13.32 -11.22
CA GLU A 154 -16.45 -13.44 -10.10
C GLU A 154 -16.79 -14.92 -9.81
N ALA A 155 -16.89 -15.25 -8.52
CA ALA A 155 -17.43 -16.51 -8.02
C ALA A 155 -18.59 -16.29 -7.03
N ASP A 156 -19.44 -17.31 -6.88
CA ASP A 156 -20.59 -17.24 -5.97
C ASP A 156 -20.21 -17.41 -4.49
N SER A 157 -19.01 -17.92 -4.20
CA SER A 157 -18.53 -18.18 -2.84
C SER A 157 -17.00 -18.17 -2.76
N ALA A 158 -16.46 -18.15 -1.54
CA ALA A 158 -15.03 -18.21 -1.30
C ALA A 158 -14.41 -19.43 -2.01
N THR A 159 -13.49 -19.15 -2.92
CA THR A 159 -12.84 -20.12 -3.79
C THR A 159 -11.33 -19.91 -3.69
N LEU A 160 -10.56 -20.99 -3.57
CA LEU A 160 -9.10 -20.93 -3.63
C LEU A 160 -8.64 -20.84 -5.09
N LEU A 161 -7.48 -20.25 -5.32
CA LEU A 161 -6.91 -20.25 -6.66
C LEU A 161 -6.47 -21.67 -7.03
N GLU A 162 -6.52 -21.97 -8.33
CA GLU A 162 -5.88 -23.17 -8.87
C GLU A 162 -4.36 -23.04 -8.84
N ASP A 163 -3.68 -24.18 -8.97
CA ASP A 163 -2.23 -24.18 -9.16
C ASP A 163 -1.85 -23.54 -10.51
N ASP A 164 -0.68 -22.92 -10.55
CA ASP A 164 -0.12 -22.27 -11.75
C ASP A 164 -0.97 -21.15 -12.39
N VAL A 165 -1.83 -20.49 -11.61
CA VAL A 165 -2.62 -19.35 -12.07
C VAL A 165 -1.72 -18.14 -12.36
N LEU A 166 -1.60 -17.79 -13.65
CA LEU A 166 -0.97 -16.55 -14.09
C LEU A 166 -1.98 -15.41 -14.10
N LEU A 167 -1.77 -14.47 -13.17
CA LEU A 167 -2.34 -13.15 -13.26
C LEU A 167 -1.64 -12.41 -14.39
N HIS A 168 -2.36 -11.87 -15.37
CA HIS A 168 -1.79 -11.03 -16.44
C HIS A 168 -1.70 -9.56 -15.99
N SER A 169 -1.02 -8.74 -16.80
CA SER A 169 -0.89 -7.29 -16.60
C SER A 169 -2.25 -6.63 -16.37
N ASP A 170 -2.32 -5.78 -15.35
CA ASP A 170 -3.53 -5.06 -14.90
C ASP A 170 -4.66 -5.95 -14.36
N GLN A 171 -4.44 -7.25 -14.26
CA GLN A 171 -5.34 -8.11 -13.51
C GLN A 171 -4.94 -8.09 -12.04
N GLU A 172 -5.94 -8.11 -11.16
CA GLU A 172 -5.74 -7.99 -9.72
C GLU A 172 -6.69 -8.87 -8.90
N TYR A 173 -6.18 -9.30 -7.75
CA TYR A 173 -6.99 -9.84 -6.67
C TYR A 173 -6.37 -9.46 -5.32
N SER A 174 -7.11 -9.76 -4.26
CA SER A 174 -6.71 -9.50 -2.89
C SER A 174 -7.01 -10.67 -1.97
N ILE A 175 -6.28 -10.77 -0.87
CA ILE A 175 -6.45 -11.76 0.19
C ILE A 175 -6.86 -11.04 1.48
N PHE A 176 -7.95 -11.50 2.06
CA PHE A 176 -8.41 -11.17 3.41
C PHE A 176 -8.37 -12.41 4.30
N SER A 177 -8.60 -12.21 5.61
CA SER A 177 -8.86 -13.33 6.51
C SER A 177 -10.21 -14.01 6.18
N SER A 178 -10.49 -15.17 6.77
CA SER A 178 -11.81 -15.81 6.68
C SER A 178 -12.80 -15.29 7.73
N THR A 179 -12.41 -14.31 8.56
CA THR A 179 -13.28 -13.72 9.58
C THR A 179 -14.19 -12.68 8.94
N LYS A 180 -15.51 -12.94 8.95
CA LYS A 180 -16.51 -12.02 8.37
C LYS A 180 -16.71 -10.80 9.25
N CYS A 181 -16.89 -9.67 8.60
CA CYS A 181 -17.34 -8.44 9.24
C CYS A 181 -18.77 -8.56 9.80
N GLU A 182 -19.06 -7.82 10.87
CA GLU A 182 -20.42 -7.44 11.19
C GLU A 182 -21.05 -6.64 10.05
N LYS A 183 -22.35 -6.39 10.17
CA LYS A 183 -23.07 -5.53 9.23
C LYS A 183 -22.44 -4.13 9.15
N SER A 184 -22.27 -3.64 7.93
CA SER A 184 -21.80 -2.29 7.58
C SER A 184 -22.45 -1.21 8.45
N GLY A 185 -21.60 -0.34 9.02
CA GLY A 185 -22.02 0.78 9.86
C GLY A 185 -20.82 1.56 10.42
N THR A 186 -21.03 2.83 10.79
CA THR A 186 -19.93 3.72 11.24
C THR A 186 -19.28 3.30 12.54
N ASP A 187 -20.02 2.62 13.41
CA ASP A 187 -19.58 2.17 14.75
C ASP A 187 -19.46 0.65 14.82
N LYS A 188 -19.19 0.03 13.67
CA LYS A 188 -19.08 -1.41 13.49
C LYS A 188 -17.65 -1.83 13.24
N ASP A 189 -17.35 -3.10 13.50
CA ASP A 189 -16.01 -3.69 13.46
C ASP A 189 -15.21 -3.33 12.20
N CYS A 190 -15.83 -3.45 11.02
CA CYS A 190 -15.23 -3.17 9.72
C CYS A 190 -15.60 -1.79 9.17
N GLY A 191 -16.36 -0.99 9.92
CA GLY A 191 -16.88 0.30 9.46
C GLY A 191 -17.91 0.18 8.33
N VAL A 192 -17.99 1.23 7.51
CA VAL A 192 -18.85 1.26 6.33
C VAL A 192 -18.16 0.56 5.18
N TYR A 193 -18.86 -0.35 4.52
CA TYR A 193 -18.44 -1.01 3.28
C TYR A 193 -19.60 -1.07 2.27
N ARG A 194 -19.29 -1.30 1.00
CA ARG A 194 -20.29 -1.30 -0.09
C ARG A 194 -21.38 -2.34 0.13
N LYS A 195 -22.62 -2.01 -0.21
CA LYS A 195 -23.75 -2.94 -0.04
C LYS A 195 -23.59 -4.15 -0.96
N GLY A 196 -23.73 -5.35 -0.40
CA GLY A 196 -23.80 -6.60 -1.17
C GLY A 196 -22.46 -7.27 -1.46
N ILE A 197 -21.33 -6.67 -1.07
CA ILE A 197 -20.01 -7.30 -1.25
C ILE A 197 -19.75 -8.35 -0.14
N PRO A 198 -18.90 -9.36 -0.39
CA PRO A 198 -18.21 -10.07 0.67
C PRO A 198 -17.33 -9.09 1.47
N ALA A 199 -17.47 -9.09 2.79
CA ALA A 199 -16.71 -8.22 3.69
C ALA A 199 -16.06 -9.07 4.80
N TYR A 200 -14.74 -9.04 4.83
CA TYR A 200 -13.91 -9.79 5.76
C TYR A 200 -12.92 -8.85 6.45
N HIS A 201 -12.42 -9.29 7.61
CA HIS A 201 -11.32 -8.63 8.31
C HIS A 201 -10.00 -8.81 7.55
N GLY A 202 -9.13 -7.81 7.65
CA GLY A 202 -7.75 -7.93 7.21
C GLY A 202 -6.86 -8.61 8.25
N PHE A 203 -5.56 -8.44 8.08
CA PHE A 203 -4.52 -8.97 8.95
C PHE A 203 -3.90 -7.81 9.76
N GLY A 204 -4.18 -7.76 11.06
CA GLY A 204 -3.77 -6.67 11.96
C GLY A 204 -2.60 -7.03 12.87
N GLY A 205 -2.24 -6.09 13.74
CA GLY A 205 -1.20 -6.26 14.76
C GLY A 205 0.04 -5.40 14.50
N THR A 206 0.75 -5.04 15.58
CA THR A 206 1.98 -4.23 15.48
C THR A 206 3.17 -5.06 15.02
N VAL A 207 3.38 -6.24 15.62
CA VAL A 207 4.44 -7.17 15.24
C VAL A 207 3.84 -8.29 14.39
N LYS A 208 4.13 -8.24 13.10
CA LYS A 208 3.51 -9.12 12.12
C LYS A 208 4.38 -9.31 10.89
N MET A 209 4.12 -10.36 10.14
CA MET A 209 4.87 -10.65 8.91
C MET A 209 3.96 -11.25 7.85
N PHE A 210 4.20 -10.88 6.60
CA PHE A 210 3.56 -11.45 5.42
C PHE A 210 4.65 -12.10 4.58
N LEU A 211 4.51 -13.38 4.28
CA LEU A 211 5.46 -14.15 3.46
C LEU A 211 4.78 -14.72 2.23
N PHE A 212 5.55 -14.80 1.16
CA PHE A 212 5.11 -15.19 -0.16
C PHE A 212 6.15 -16.10 -0.82
N GLU A 213 5.67 -17.10 -1.54
CA GLU A 213 6.41 -17.75 -2.63
C GLU A 213 5.67 -17.41 -3.93
N PHE A 214 6.36 -16.78 -4.89
CA PHE A 214 5.72 -16.24 -6.09
C PHE A 214 6.67 -16.23 -7.29
N GLU A 215 6.11 -16.06 -8.48
CA GLU A 215 6.85 -15.73 -9.72
C GLU A 215 6.34 -14.41 -10.27
N MET A 216 7.22 -13.63 -10.90
CA MET A 216 6.85 -12.42 -11.64
C MET A 216 7.42 -12.49 -13.07
N PRO A 217 6.92 -13.40 -13.93
CA PRO A 217 7.44 -13.59 -15.28
C PRO A 217 7.13 -12.37 -16.16
N THR A 218 7.83 -12.21 -17.28
CA THR A 218 7.44 -11.20 -18.28
C THR A 218 6.03 -11.48 -18.81
N GLU A 219 5.24 -10.42 -19.01
CA GLU A 219 3.91 -10.54 -19.63
C GLU A 219 3.99 -11.26 -20.99
N PRO A 220 3.32 -12.43 -21.15
CA PRO A 220 3.33 -13.15 -22.42
C PRO A 220 2.53 -12.43 -23.53
N ASN A 221 1.49 -11.66 -23.18
CA ASN A 221 0.65 -10.97 -24.15
C ASN A 221 1.20 -9.59 -24.57
N LYS A 222 2.06 -9.60 -25.59
CA LYS A 222 2.72 -8.39 -26.13
C LYS A 222 1.80 -7.36 -26.80
N ASN A 223 0.52 -7.68 -27.02
CA ASN A 223 -0.44 -6.77 -27.68
C ASN A 223 -1.25 -5.95 -26.67
N ASN A 224 -0.85 -5.95 -25.39
CA ASN A 224 -1.54 -5.23 -24.34
C ASN A 224 -0.96 -3.80 -24.22
N SER A 225 -1.75 -2.80 -24.61
CA SER A 225 -1.38 -1.38 -24.55
C SER A 225 -1.70 -0.73 -23.19
N ASN A 226 -1.85 -1.53 -22.13
CA ASN A 226 -2.14 -1.04 -20.80
C ASN A 226 -0.97 -0.22 -20.24
N ILE A 227 -1.28 0.82 -19.48
CA ILE A 227 -0.27 1.63 -18.78
C ILE A 227 0.46 0.83 -17.68
N PHE A 228 -0.17 -0.22 -17.15
CA PHE A 228 0.38 -1.17 -16.18
C PHE A 228 0.94 -2.45 -16.85
N TYR A 229 1.27 -2.38 -18.13
CA TYR A 229 1.85 -3.50 -18.86
C TYR A 229 3.18 -3.94 -18.25
N ASP A 230 3.28 -5.24 -17.91
CA ASP A 230 4.48 -5.86 -17.33
C ASP A 230 4.92 -5.21 -16.00
N MET A 231 3.95 -4.68 -15.23
CA MET A 231 4.17 -4.02 -13.94
C MET A 231 3.53 -4.79 -12.77
N PRO A 232 4.03 -5.99 -12.42
CA PRO A 232 3.48 -6.74 -11.31
C PRO A 232 3.75 -6.05 -9.98
N ALA A 233 2.89 -6.34 -9.00
CA ALA A 233 3.11 -5.88 -7.64
C ALA A 233 2.47 -6.78 -6.58
N ILE A 234 3.04 -6.73 -5.37
CA ILE A 234 2.47 -7.24 -4.13
C ILE A 234 2.49 -6.10 -3.11
N TRP A 235 1.31 -5.71 -2.62
CA TRP A 235 1.18 -4.59 -1.69
C TRP A 235 0.12 -4.82 -0.62
N LEU A 236 0.11 -3.92 0.37
CA LEU A 236 -0.78 -3.94 1.51
C LEU A 236 -1.59 -2.64 1.53
N LEU A 237 -2.91 -2.77 1.62
CA LEU A 237 -3.81 -1.65 1.87
C LEU A 237 -4.44 -1.79 3.25
N ASN A 238 -4.68 -0.68 3.95
CA ASN A 238 -5.66 -0.69 5.04
C ASN A 238 -6.97 -1.34 4.54
N ALA A 239 -7.44 -2.37 5.24
CA ALA A 239 -8.54 -3.22 4.79
C ALA A 239 -9.86 -2.46 4.56
N LYS A 240 -9.99 -1.24 5.11
CA LYS A 240 -11.12 -0.34 4.82
C LYS A 240 -11.16 0.12 3.36
N ILE A 241 -10.01 0.28 2.70
CA ILE A 241 -9.89 0.83 1.35
C ILE A 241 -10.63 -0.04 0.32
N PRO A 242 -10.28 -1.32 0.12
CA PRO A 242 -10.98 -2.17 -0.85
C PRO A 242 -12.43 -2.47 -0.47
N ARG A 243 -12.78 -2.50 0.83
CA ARG A 243 -14.18 -2.64 1.30
C ARG A 243 -15.05 -1.44 0.92
N THR A 244 -14.45 -0.26 0.73
CA THR A 244 -15.14 0.98 0.38
C THR A 244 -14.99 1.32 -1.10
N SER A 245 -13.81 1.73 -1.54
CA SER A 245 -13.51 2.05 -2.93
C SER A 245 -11.99 2.16 -3.12
N GLN A 246 -11.35 1.15 -3.71
CA GLN A 246 -9.91 1.19 -4.03
C GLN A 246 -9.63 2.17 -5.17
N TYR A 247 -10.35 2.04 -6.30
CA TYR A 247 -10.16 2.88 -7.48
C TYR A 247 -11.32 3.86 -7.65
N SER A 248 -11.39 4.85 -6.75
CA SER A 248 -12.43 5.89 -6.81
C SER A 248 -12.06 7.02 -7.76
N SER A 249 -13.04 7.57 -8.48
CA SER A 249 -12.90 8.89 -9.12
C SER A 249 -13.19 10.05 -8.17
N ASN A 250 -13.64 9.77 -6.94
CA ASN A 250 -13.88 10.76 -5.90
C ASN A 250 -13.07 10.42 -4.63
N PRO A 251 -12.08 11.25 -4.25
CA PRO A 251 -11.18 10.94 -3.14
C PRO A 251 -11.88 10.77 -1.79
N ASN A 252 -13.13 11.23 -1.65
CA ASN A 252 -13.93 11.12 -0.43
C ASN A 252 -14.65 9.77 -0.25
N CYS A 253 -14.43 8.82 -1.17
CA CYS A 253 -15.05 7.50 -1.10
C CYS A 253 -14.17 6.44 -0.42
N SER A 254 -12.97 6.83 0.01
CA SER A 254 -12.00 5.96 0.66
C SER A 254 -11.23 6.76 1.70
N CYS A 255 -10.72 6.08 2.73
CA CYS A 255 -9.82 6.71 3.70
C CYS A 255 -8.41 6.94 3.14
N TRP A 256 -8.07 6.34 1.99
CA TRP A 256 -6.69 6.31 1.47
C TRP A 256 -6.11 7.71 1.32
N ASN A 257 -6.80 8.60 0.59
CA ASN A 257 -6.39 10.00 0.42
C ASN A 257 -6.31 10.81 1.71
N SER A 258 -6.86 10.30 2.82
CA SER A 258 -6.76 10.92 4.13
C SER A 258 -5.71 10.28 5.04
N GLY A 259 -4.94 9.31 4.56
CA GLY A 259 -3.78 8.77 5.26
C GLY A 259 -4.04 7.52 6.09
N CYS A 260 -4.97 6.64 5.68
CA CYS A 260 -5.12 5.34 6.36
C CYS A 260 -4.05 4.29 5.98
N GLY A 261 -3.21 4.59 4.98
CA GLY A 261 -1.96 3.87 4.72
C GLY A 261 -2.03 2.82 3.63
N GLU A 262 -0.92 2.70 2.92
CA GLU A 262 -0.56 1.65 1.96
C GLU A 262 0.95 1.38 2.04
N TYR A 263 1.33 0.12 1.82
CA TYR A 263 2.72 -0.33 1.79
C TYR A 263 2.93 -1.27 0.61
N ASP A 264 3.71 -0.84 -0.36
CA ASP A 264 4.14 -1.69 -1.47
C ASP A 264 5.36 -2.50 -1.04
N ILE A 265 5.24 -3.83 -1.08
CA ILE A 265 6.33 -4.73 -0.69
C ILE A 265 7.27 -4.90 -1.89
N PHE A 266 6.69 -5.30 -3.02
CA PHE A 266 7.40 -5.52 -4.27
C PHE A 266 6.57 -4.91 -5.40
N GLU A 267 6.98 -3.77 -5.94
CA GLU A 267 6.28 -3.13 -7.05
C GLU A 267 7.23 -2.73 -8.17
N VAL A 268 6.86 -3.09 -9.41
CA VAL A 268 7.36 -2.37 -10.58
C VAL A 268 6.61 -1.06 -10.72
N MET A 269 7.30 0.07 -10.50
CA MET A 269 6.69 1.41 -10.50
C MET A 269 6.51 2.02 -11.89
N ASN A 270 7.27 1.55 -12.89
CA ASN A 270 7.13 2.01 -14.27
C ASN A 270 7.53 0.91 -15.27
N SER A 271 6.87 0.90 -16.44
CA SER A 271 7.09 -0.11 -17.48
C SER A 271 8.45 -0.02 -18.19
N THR A 272 9.20 1.08 -18.02
CA THR A 272 10.56 1.22 -18.57
C THR A 272 11.64 0.59 -17.70
N GLU A 273 11.33 0.26 -16.45
CA GLU A 273 12.21 -0.38 -15.46
C GLU A 273 11.55 -1.65 -14.90
N SER A 274 10.92 -2.46 -15.77
CA SER A 274 10.10 -3.61 -15.36
C SER A 274 10.86 -4.74 -14.65
N ASN A 275 12.19 -4.67 -14.58
CA ASN A 275 13.04 -5.63 -13.87
C ASN A 275 13.41 -5.21 -12.44
N HIS A 276 12.94 -4.06 -11.96
CA HIS A 276 13.22 -3.55 -10.61
C HIS A 276 11.94 -3.52 -9.78
N LEU A 277 12.01 -4.10 -8.59
CA LEU A 277 10.92 -4.08 -7.60
C LEU A 277 11.30 -3.14 -6.47
N PHE A 278 10.45 -2.17 -6.21
CA PHE A 278 10.62 -1.18 -5.14
C PHE A 278 9.67 -1.49 -3.99
N SER A 279 10.06 -1.09 -2.78
CA SER A 279 9.13 -0.92 -1.68
C SER A 279 8.79 0.56 -1.52
N THR A 280 7.53 0.87 -1.28
CA THR A 280 7.04 2.25 -1.21
C THR A 280 6.05 2.38 -0.06
N ILE A 281 6.15 3.49 0.68
CA ILE A 281 5.18 3.83 1.73
C ILE A 281 4.28 4.95 1.22
N HIS A 282 2.97 4.73 1.36
CA HIS A 282 1.93 5.68 1.01
C HIS A 282 1.17 6.08 2.28
N ASP A 283 1.78 6.97 3.05
CA ASP A 283 1.15 7.69 4.16
C ASP A 283 1.69 9.13 4.22
N TYR A 284 1.45 9.84 5.33
CA TYR A 284 1.98 11.21 5.52
C TYR A 284 3.29 11.24 6.31
N GLN A 285 3.94 10.09 6.49
CA GLN A 285 5.24 10.00 7.09
C GLN A 285 6.31 10.11 5.99
N GLY A 286 6.97 11.27 5.92
CA GLY A 286 8.03 11.51 4.93
C GLY A 286 7.54 12.00 3.56
N THR A 287 6.23 12.20 3.36
CA THR A 287 5.69 12.86 2.16
C THR A 287 4.43 13.68 2.47
N ASP A 288 4.28 14.84 1.84
CA ASP A 288 3.03 15.61 1.83
C ASP A 288 2.08 15.16 0.70
N ASN A 289 2.53 14.28 -0.20
CA ASN A 289 1.78 13.80 -1.33
C ASN A 289 1.70 12.27 -1.33
N ILE A 290 0.64 11.76 -0.73
CA ILE A 290 0.36 10.32 -0.65
C ILE A 290 0.27 9.63 -2.02
N ASN A 291 -0.05 10.36 -3.10
CA ASN A 291 -0.09 9.76 -4.45
C ASN A 291 1.30 9.42 -5.01
N LEU A 292 2.34 10.10 -4.53
CA LEU A 292 3.71 9.79 -4.92
C LEU A 292 4.32 8.74 -3.99
N GLY A 293 3.87 8.71 -2.73
CA GLY A 293 4.48 7.90 -1.68
C GLY A 293 5.95 8.28 -1.42
N MET A 294 6.64 7.42 -0.69
CA MET A 294 8.08 7.45 -0.47
C MET A 294 8.66 6.11 -0.88
N ALA A 295 9.19 6.03 -2.09
CA ALA A 295 9.88 4.84 -2.58
C ALA A 295 11.25 4.72 -1.94
N ALA A 296 11.64 3.50 -1.60
CA ALA A 296 12.95 3.21 -1.03
C ALA A 296 14.09 3.54 -2.01
N LYS A 297 15.27 3.81 -1.45
CA LYS A 297 16.48 4.14 -2.22
C LYS A 297 17.15 2.94 -2.86
N GLY A 298 16.65 1.72 -2.64
CA GLY A 298 17.13 0.47 -3.23
C GLY A 298 16.01 -0.26 -3.98
N HIS A 299 16.39 -1.29 -4.74
CA HIS A 299 15.42 -2.15 -5.42
C HIS A 299 15.81 -3.63 -5.30
N PHE A 300 14.84 -4.52 -5.36
CA PHE A 300 15.08 -5.93 -5.61
C PHE A 300 15.13 -6.19 -7.12
N ALA A 301 15.94 -7.15 -7.54
CA ALA A 301 15.83 -7.66 -8.91
C ALA A 301 14.56 -8.50 -9.03
N ARG A 302 13.77 -8.25 -10.08
CA ARG A 302 12.70 -9.14 -10.50
C ARG A 302 13.32 -10.32 -11.24
N ASP A 303 13.25 -11.51 -10.65
CA ASP A 303 13.64 -12.75 -11.34
C ASP A 303 12.49 -13.20 -12.24
N LEU A 304 12.73 -13.20 -13.56
CA LEU A 304 11.72 -13.48 -14.56
C LEU A 304 11.50 -14.98 -14.79
N ASP A 305 12.44 -15.81 -14.35
CA ASP A 305 12.52 -17.22 -14.71
C ASP A 305 12.36 -18.16 -13.50
N ASN A 306 12.54 -17.65 -12.28
CA ASN A 306 12.51 -18.45 -11.06
C ASN A 306 11.50 -17.95 -10.03
N LYS A 307 11.16 -18.85 -9.10
CA LYS A 307 10.42 -18.51 -7.89
C LYS A 307 11.23 -17.58 -7.00
N MET A 308 10.56 -16.59 -6.47
CA MET A 308 11.04 -15.65 -5.47
C MET A 308 10.35 -15.96 -4.14
N VAL A 309 11.09 -15.91 -3.04
CA VAL A 309 10.55 -16.17 -1.69
C VAL A 309 10.99 -15.05 -0.76
N GLY A 310 10.03 -14.52 0.00
CA GLY A 310 10.29 -13.41 0.92
C GLY A 310 9.01 -12.70 1.30
N GLY A 311 9.10 -11.44 1.68
CA GLY A 311 7.94 -10.64 2.07
C GLY A 311 8.33 -9.46 2.93
N VAL A 312 7.49 -9.10 3.90
CA VAL A 312 7.71 -7.98 4.81
C VAL A 312 7.47 -8.39 6.26
N VAL A 313 8.34 -7.95 7.18
CA VAL A 313 8.12 -8.01 8.63
C VAL A 313 8.05 -6.61 9.22
N PHE A 314 7.12 -6.41 10.14
CA PHE A 314 6.97 -5.23 10.98
C PHE A 314 7.39 -5.58 12.41
N ASP A 315 8.33 -4.84 12.98
CA ASP A 315 8.91 -5.12 14.30
C ASP A 315 8.45 -4.14 15.40
N ASN A 316 8.93 -4.31 16.63
CA ASN A 316 8.54 -3.46 17.77
C ASN A 316 9.15 -2.06 17.77
N GLU A 317 10.20 -1.81 17.00
CA GLU A 317 10.94 -0.54 16.99
C GLU A 317 10.54 0.36 15.83
N GLY A 318 9.57 -0.06 15.02
CA GLY A 318 9.12 0.72 13.87
C GLY A 318 9.93 0.38 12.62
N ASN A 319 10.53 -0.81 12.54
CA ASN A 319 11.15 -1.26 11.31
C ASN A 319 10.13 -2.05 10.48
N ALA A 320 9.94 -1.62 9.23
CA ALA A 320 9.30 -2.43 8.19
C ALA A 320 10.39 -2.92 7.23
N VAL A 321 10.64 -4.23 7.23
CA VAL A 321 11.74 -4.86 6.49
C VAL A 321 11.17 -5.72 5.37
N SER A 322 11.21 -5.22 4.14
CA SER A 322 10.96 -6.00 2.93
C SER A 322 12.22 -6.81 2.59
N PHE A 323 12.09 -8.08 2.24
CA PHE A 323 13.26 -8.92 1.93
C PHE A 323 12.94 -10.05 0.94
N LEU A 324 13.98 -10.52 0.25
CA LEU A 324 13.96 -11.74 -0.55
C LEU A 324 15.09 -12.68 -0.11
N SER A 325 14.73 -13.94 0.14
CA SER A 325 15.68 -14.98 0.50
C SER A 325 15.16 -16.36 0.12
N ASN A 326 15.91 -17.08 -0.72
CA ASN A 326 15.60 -18.45 -1.13
C ASN A 326 15.65 -19.46 0.03
N SER A 327 16.14 -19.07 1.20
CA SER A 327 16.12 -19.90 2.42
C SER A 327 14.86 -19.73 3.25
N THR A 328 13.94 -18.85 2.83
CA THR A 328 12.68 -18.59 3.52
C THR A 328 11.77 -19.81 3.42
N SER A 329 11.25 -20.24 4.57
CA SER A 329 10.20 -21.25 4.66
C SER A 329 8.93 -20.64 5.25
N LEU A 330 7.77 -21.17 4.87
CA LEU A 330 6.47 -20.75 5.40
C LEU A 330 6.00 -21.75 6.45
N ASP A 331 6.87 -22.11 7.42
CA ASP A 331 6.56 -23.07 8.48
C ASP A 331 5.46 -22.56 9.44
N SER A 332 4.86 -23.44 10.25
CA SER A 332 3.80 -23.02 11.19
C SER A 332 4.28 -22.05 12.27
N GLU A 333 5.58 -22.06 12.56
CA GLU A 333 6.23 -21.21 13.55
C GLU A 333 7.60 -20.77 13.02
N ILE A 334 7.94 -19.49 13.20
CA ILE A 334 9.23 -18.94 12.78
C ILE A 334 9.86 -18.22 13.98
N GLY A 335 11.01 -18.72 14.43
CA GLY A 335 11.79 -18.07 15.48
C GLY A 335 12.56 -16.85 14.95
N ALA A 336 12.76 -15.84 15.80
CA ALA A 336 13.47 -14.61 15.45
C ALA A 336 14.89 -14.85 14.91
N SER A 337 15.60 -15.85 15.43
CA SER A 337 16.93 -16.25 14.93
C SER A 337 16.91 -16.79 13.49
N THR A 338 15.81 -17.42 13.08
CA THR A 338 15.63 -17.90 11.71
C THR A 338 15.29 -16.73 10.80
N LEU A 339 14.34 -15.89 11.20
CA LEU A 339 13.97 -14.68 10.45
C LEU A 339 15.17 -13.76 10.22
N ASN A 340 16.00 -13.53 11.25
CA ASN A 340 17.21 -12.72 11.12
C ASN A 340 18.19 -13.25 10.07
N LYS A 341 18.30 -14.57 9.88
CA LYS A 341 19.15 -15.13 8.82
C LYS A 341 18.61 -14.85 7.42
N TRP A 342 17.32 -14.59 7.29
CA TRP A 342 16.71 -14.23 6.01
C TRP A 342 16.88 -12.73 5.71
N ILE A 343 16.78 -11.87 6.72
CA ILE A 343 16.86 -10.40 6.56
C ILE A 343 18.27 -9.81 6.72
N ASP A 344 19.18 -10.46 7.46
CA ASP A 344 20.57 -10.03 7.60
C ASP A 344 21.32 -10.33 6.31
N THR A 345 21.23 -9.36 5.38
CA THR A 345 21.84 -9.45 4.07
C THR A 345 23.02 -8.49 3.99
N ASN A 346 24.10 -8.91 3.34
CA ASN A 346 25.22 -8.01 3.00
C ASN A 346 24.82 -6.92 1.96
N ARG A 347 23.54 -6.84 1.59
CA ARG A 347 22.99 -5.98 0.54
C ARG A 347 21.64 -5.42 1.01
N GLU A 348 21.70 -4.56 2.00
CA GLU A 348 20.53 -3.87 2.55
C GLU A 348 20.62 -2.36 2.29
N VAL A 349 19.48 -1.70 2.13
CA VAL A 349 19.33 -0.26 2.31
C VAL A 349 18.40 0.01 3.48
N GLU A 350 18.76 1.03 4.27
CA GLU A 350 17.96 1.52 5.40
C GLU A 350 17.54 2.96 5.09
N ASP A 351 16.23 3.19 5.09
CA ASP A 351 15.61 4.48 4.85
C ASP A 351 14.88 4.95 6.12
N GLN A 352 15.51 5.91 6.78
CA GLN A 352 14.96 6.56 7.97
C GLN A 352 13.75 7.43 7.60
N LEU A 353 12.56 7.09 8.12
CA LEU A 353 11.36 7.91 7.99
C LEU A 353 11.41 9.11 8.94
N GLU A 354 10.87 10.24 8.49
CA GLU A 354 10.78 11.46 9.31
C GLU A 354 9.84 11.27 10.51
N SER A 355 10.15 11.95 11.61
CA SER A 355 9.25 12.03 12.76
C SER A 355 8.19 13.10 12.51
N VAL A 356 6.94 12.67 12.29
CA VAL A 356 5.81 13.57 11.99
C VAL A 356 4.80 13.55 13.13
N THR A 357 4.13 14.69 13.38
CA THR A 357 2.93 14.74 14.23
C THR A 357 1.94 15.70 13.59
N LEU A 358 0.83 15.14 13.09
CA LEU A 358 -0.23 15.96 12.51
C LEU A 358 -1.01 16.68 13.63
N ASN A 359 -1.50 17.88 13.35
CA ASN A 359 -2.29 18.63 14.33
C ASN A 359 -3.66 17.97 14.54
N THR A 360 -3.80 17.21 15.62
CA THR A 360 -5.02 16.51 16.03
C THR A 360 -5.98 17.38 16.88
N SER A 361 -5.66 18.67 17.08
CA SER A 361 -6.45 19.56 17.94
C SER A 361 -7.76 20.04 17.31
N GLN A 362 -7.86 20.07 15.98
CA GLN A 362 -9.04 20.55 15.25
C GLN A 362 -10.05 19.44 14.96
N LYS A 363 -10.90 19.05 15.91
CA LYS A 363 -11.85 17.90 15.79
C LYS A 363 -12.83 17.88 14.60
N LYS A 364 -12.86 18.90 13.74
CA LYS A 364 -13.74 19.01 12.56
C LYS A 364 -13.00 19.68 11.40
N SER A 365 -12.90 19.01 10.25
CA SER A 365 -12.67 19.66 8.95
C SER A 365 -13.84 19.33 8.01
N GLU A 366 -14.04 20.11 6.94
CA GLU A 366 -15.09 19.88 5.94
C GLU A 366 -14.82 18.65 5.04
N GLY A 367 -14.01 17.68 5.49
CA GLY A 367 -13.58 16.53 4.69
C GLY A 367 -12.52 16.90 3.65
N ILE A 368 -11.92 18.09 3.78
CA ILE A 368 -10.76 18.49 2.98
C ILE A 368 -9.51 18.06 3.74
N VAL A 369 -8.72 17.22 3.08
CA VAL A 369 -7.39 16.80 3.49
C VAL A 369 -6.53 18.06 3.71
N PRO A 370 -5.83 18.21 4.85
CA PRO A 370 -4.98 19.36 5.06
C PRO A 370 -3.76 19.24 4.14
N SER A 371 -3.66 20.10 3.13
CA SER A 371 -2.36 20.40 2.53
C SER A 371 -1.59 21.29 3.50
N THR A 372 -0.43 20.83 3.99
CA THR A 372 0.48 21.60 4.85
C THR A 372 1.04 22.85 4.16
N ASN A 373 0.88 22.96 2.84
CA ASN A 373 1.25 24.14 2.05
C ASN A 373 0.03 24.86 1.49
N PHE A 374 -0.28 26.04 2.04
CA PHE A 374 -1.24 27.02 1.49
C PHE A 374 -0.90 27.41 0.03
N MET A 375 0.34 27.18 -0.42
CA MET A 375 0.77 27.35 -1.83
C MET A 375 0.36 26.22 -2.78
N ALA A 376 0.17 24.99 -2.28
CA ALA A 376 -0.23 23.85 -3.13
C ALA A 376 -1.68 23.98 -3.62
N TRP A 377 -2.54 24.62 -2.82
CA TRP A 377 -3.93 24.90 -3.17
C TRP A 377 -4.07 25.78 -4.43
N LEU A 378 -3.15 26.74 -4.62
CA LEU A 378 -3.13 27.57 -5.83
C LEU A 378 -2.66 26.81 -7.08
N VAL A 379 -1.76 25.84 -6.94
CA VAL A 379 -1.27 25.04 -8.08
C VAL A 379 -2.34 24.06 -8.55
N SER A 380 -3.07 23.42 -7.63
CA SER A 380 -4.16 22.50 -7.97
C SER A 380 -5.34 23.18 -8.70
N VAL A 381 -5.60 24.46 -8.45
CA VAL A 381 -6.66 25.22 -9.13
C VAL A 381 -6.21 25.73 -10.51
N PHE A 382 -4.90 25.94 -10.73
CA PHE A 382 -4.39 26.40 -12.03
C PHE A 382 -4.10 25.27 -13.03
N SER A 383 -3.82 24.04 -12.59
CA SER A 383 -3.61 22.91 -13.52
C SER A 383 -4.90 22.39 -14.17
N VAL A 384 -6.08 22.76 -13.65
CA VAL A 384 -7.39 22.40 -14.23
C VAL A 384 -7.78 23.28 -15.43
N PHE A 385 -7.06 24.39 -15.69
CA PHE A 385 -7.34 25.28 -16.82
C PHE A 385 -6.37 25.16 -18.01
N MET A 386 -5.46 24.18 -18.00
CA MET A 386 -4.50 23.98 -19.10
C MET A 386 -4.67 22.67 -19.88
N TYR A 387 -5.83 22.02 -19.72
CA TYR A 387 -6.28 20.92 -20.59
C TYR A 387 -7.76 21.06 -20.94
N LEU A 388 -8.09 22.20 -21.57
CA LEU A 388 -9.17 22.30 -22.55
C LEU A 388 -8.56 22.50 -23.93
#